data_AF-A0A556QMB1-F1
#
_entry.id   AF-A0A556QMB1-F1
#
_cell.length_a   1.000
_cell.length_b   1.000
_cell.length_c   1.000
_cell.angle_alpha   90.00
_cell.angle_beta   90.00
_cell.angle_gamma   90.00
#
_symmetry.space_group_name_H-M   'P 1'
#
loop_
_entity.id
_entity.type
_entity.pdbx_description
1 polymer ?
#
loop_
_entity_poly.entity_id
_entity_poly.type
_entity_poly.pdbx_seq_one_letter_code
_entity_poly.pdbx_strand_id
1 'polypeptide(L)'
;MSMRHPAPVFFVTLGLILCSSVFARVGETQEEFERRLLQPSVGKFVPREKNPDPAKEEELLRQQPFNDVRAHFPVGTKERKYWKSAVPNMLSSENGWRLHVFFQDNCSVLEAYLRVGDTINEFEIRNILRASQGTSEWRKIEPDTLEAKASAIGCDYQLADGSLRARLVGNWLMVYSAKLDSYVKEQIRLIEENRARNMDERTRNQLLSAPGSTAGF
;
A
#
# COMPACT_ATOMS: atom_id res chain seq x y z
N MET A 1 -51.86 49.38 8.75
CA MET A 1 -52.06 47.98 8.29
C MET A 1 -51.16 47.79 7.08
N SER A 2 -50.02 47.09 7.25
CA SER A 2 -49.69 45.80 6.61
C SER A 2 -49.77 45.88 5.07
N MET A 3 -48.70 45.66 4.30
CA MET A 3 -47.95 44.42 4.25
C MET A 3 -46.47 44.66 3.89
N ARG A 4 -45.58 44.01 4.65
CA ARG A 4 -44.18 43.78 4.26
C ARG A 4 -44.14 42.48 3.45
N HIS A 5 -43.59 42.52 2.24
CA HIS A 5 -43.27 41.30 1.50
C HIS A 5 -41.92 40.73 2.00
N PRO A 6 -41.85 39.46 2.42
CA PRO A 6 -40.56 38.81 2.65
C PRO A 6 -39.97 38.38 1.30
N ALA A 7 -38.73 38.81 1.04
CA ALA A 7 -37.94 38.31 -0.08
C ALA A 7 -37.57 36.83 0.17
N PRO A 8 -37.57 35.97 -0.86
CA PRO A 8 -37.13 34.59 -0.71
C PRO A 8 -35.60 34.56 -0.53
N VAL A 9 -35.17 34.15 0.65
CA VAL A 9 -33.77 33.78 0.93
C VAL A 9 -33.48 32.51 0.13
N PHE A 10 -32.75 32.63 -0.97
CA PHE A 10 -32.18 31.49 -1.68
C PHE A 10 -31.09 30.88 -0.80
N PHE A 11 -31.45 29.83 -0.05
CA PHE A 11 -30.50 28.89 0.51
C PHE A 11 -29.84 28.13 -0.65
N VAL A 12 -28.67 28.58 -1.09
CA VAL A 12 -27.79 27.77 -1.92
C VAL A 12 -27.13 26.76 -0.99
N THR A 13 -27.78 25.60 -0.84
CA THR A 13 -27.12 24.40 -0.32
C THR A 13 -26.03 24.02 -1.31
N LEU A 14 -24.78 24.36 -1.01
CA LEU A 14 -23.59 23.79 -1.66
C LEU A 14 -23.47 22.33 -1.20
N GLY A 15 -24.36 21.51 -1.75
CA GLY A 15 -24.43 20.08 -1.53
C GLY A 15 -23.45 19.36 -2.45
N LEU A 16 -22.68 18.48 -1.82
CA LEU A 16 -22.04 17.30 -2.41
C LEU A 16 -20.98 17.60 -3.48
N ILE A 17 -19.75 17.80 -3.02
CA ILE A 17 -18.60 17.24 -3.73
C ILE A 17 -18.78 15.72 -3.71
N LEU A 18 -19.53 15.20 -4.68
CA LEU A 18 -19.44 13.81 -5.07
C LEU A 18 -17.99 13.62 -5.54
N CYS A 19 -17.18 12.96 -4.71
CA CYS A 19 -15.96 12.30 -5.14
C CYS A 19 -16.35 11.34 -6.28
N SER A 20 -16.36 11.86 -7.50
CA SER A 20 -16.25 11.03 -8.68
C SER A 20 -14.80 10.59 -8.68
N SER A 21 -14.51 9.44 -8.07
CA SER A 21 -13.22 8.76 -8.20
C SER A 21 -13.09 8.33 -9.66
N VAL A 22 -12.59 9.24 -10.49
CA VAL A 22 -12.29 8.97 -11.89
C VAL A 22 -10.98 8.17 -11.95
N PHE A 23 -11.12 6.89 -11.61
CA PHE A 23 -10.46 5.70 -12.15
C PHE A 23 -9.02 5.31 -11.76
N ALA A 24 -8.50 5.66 -10.58
CA ALA A 24 -7.40 4.86 -10.01
C ALA A 24 -7.97 3.63 -9.27
N ARG A 25 -7.53 2.39 -9.62
CA ARG A 25 -7.98 1.15 -8.93
C ARG A 25 -7.61 1.15 -7.44
N VAL A 26 -6.41 1.64 -7.13
CA VAL A 26 -6.03 1.94 -5.75
C VAL A 26 -6.81 3.17 -5.30
N GLY A 27 -7.57 3.03 -4.22
CA GLY A 27 -8.53 4.01 -3.71
C GLY A 27 -9.98 3.52 -3.76
N GLU A 28 -10.26 2.42 -4.47
CA GLU A 28 -11.57 1.74 -4.44
C GLU A 28 -11.90 1.26 -3.02
N THR A 29 -13.19 1.27 -2.68
CA THR A 29 -13.67 0.64 -1.45
C THR A 29 -13.49 -0.88 -1.51
N GLN A 30 -13.43 -1.54 -0.35
CA GLN A 30 -13.36 -3.02 -0.31
C GLN A 30 -14.51 -3.66 -1.10
N GLU A 31 -15.72 -3.10 -1.03
CA GLU A 31 -16.89 -3.62 -1.75
C GLU A 31 -16.73 -3.48 -3.28
N GLU A 32 -16.28 -2.32 -3.77
CA GLU A 32 -16.04 -2.10 -5.20
C GLU A 32 -14.95 -3.03 -5.74
N PHE A 33 -13.85 -3.16 -4.98
CA PHE A 33 -12.75 -4.05 -5.31
C PHE A 33 -13.23 -5.51 -5.40
N GLU A 34 -13.97 -5.97 -4.39
CA GLU A 34 -14.48 -7.34 -4.33
C GLU A 34 -15.52 -7.61 -5.41
N ARG A 35 -16.40 -6.66 -5.72
CA ARG A 35 -17.37 -6.76 -6.82
C ARG A 35 -16.68 -6.94 -8.17
N ARG A 36 -15.54 -6.28 -8.39
CA ARG A 36 -14.71 -6.42 -9.60
C ARG A 36 -13.92 -7.73 -9.62
N LEU A 37 -13.37 -8.14 -8.48
CA LEU A 37 -12.47 -9.28 -8.42
C LEU A 37 -13.19 -10.62 -8.33
N LEU A 38 -14.23 -10.71 -7.49
CA LEU A 38 -14.96 -11.93 -7.15
C LEU A 38 -16.08 -12.22 -8.16
N GLN A 39 -15.84 -11.91 -9.44
CA GLN A 39 -16.74 -12.32 -10.51
C GLN A 39 -16.90 -13.85 -10.49
N PRO A 40 -18.12 -14.36 -10.73
CA PRO A 40 -18.38 -15.79 -10.77
C PRO A 40 -17.37 -16.51 -11.66
N SER A 41 -16.92 -17.70 -11.26
CA SER A 41 -15.98 -18.58 -11.97
C SER A 41 -14.51 -18.14 -12.09
N VAL A 42 -14.13 -16.93 -11.68
CA VAL A 42 -12.75 -16.44 -11.86
C VAL A 42 -12.07 -15.91 -10.60
N GLY A 43 -12.82 -15.46 -9.59
CA GLY A 43 -12.27 -14.90 -8.35
C GLY A 43 -12.73 -15.65 -7.11
N LYS A 44 -11.86 -15.76 -6.10
CA LYS A 44 -12.23 -16.23 -4.76
C LYS A 44 -11.46 -15.49 -3.67
N PHE A 45 -12.10 -15.34 -2.52
CA PHE A 45 -11.42 -14.95 -1.29
C PHE A 45 -10.49 -16.09 -0.84
N VAL A 46 -9.29 -15.74 -0.38
CA VAL A 46 -8.35 -16.72 0.19
C VAL A 46 -8.42 -16.55 1.72
N PRO A 47 -9.14 -17.42 2.42
CA PRO A 47 -9.19 -17.34 3.87
C PRO A 47 -7.80 -17.61 4.45
N ARG A 48 -7.56 -17.03 5.63
CA ARG A 48 -6.37 -17.37 6.41
C ARG A 48 -6.40 -18.87 6.70
N GLU A 49 -5.30 -19.53 6.37
CA GLU A 49 -5.12 -20.95 6.66
C GLU A 49 -5.19 -21.17 8.18
N LYS A 50 -5.97 -22.18 8.61
CA LYS A 50 -6.09 -22.54 10.02
C LYS A 50 -4.96 -23.52 10.32
N ASN A 51 -4.00 -23.09 11.16
CA ASN A 51 -2.79 -23.82 11.53
C ASN A 51 -1.80 -24.03 10.36
N PRO A 52 -1.22 -22.96 9.81
CA PRO A 52 -0.14 -23.09 8.86
C PRO A 52 1.08 -23.72 9.53
N ASP A 53 1.85 -24.47 8.74
CA ASP A 53 3.19 -24.90 9.12
C ASP A 53 4.06 -23.65 9.34
N PRO A 54 4.64 -23.43 10.54
CA PRO A 54 5.41 -22.22 10.84
C PRO A 54 6.55 -21.96 9.86
N ALA A 55 7.22 -23.01 9.39
CA ALA A 55 8.32 -22.88 8.44
C ALA A 55 7.83 -22.36 7.07
N LYS A 56 6.67 -22.86 6.62
CA LYS A 56 6.03 -22.39 5.38
C LYS A 56 5.49 -20.97 5.52
N GLU A 57 4.92 -20.62 6.68
CA GLU A 57 4.46 -19.25 6.92
C GLU A 57 5.62 -18.26 6.90
N GLU A 58 6.74 -18.58 7.55
CA GLU A 58 7.94 -17.75 7.52
C GLU A 58 8.50 -17.61 6.10
N GLU A 59 8.58 -18.70 5.34
CA GLU A 59 9.03 -18.67 3.95
C GLU A 59 8.12 -17.77 3.08
N LEU A 60 6.79 -17.90 3.22
CA LEU A 60 5.83 -17.08 2.50
C LEU A 60 5.94 -15.59 2.86
N LEU A 61 6.24 -15.26 4.11
CA LEU A 61 6.45 -13.88 4.55
C LEU A 61 7.72 -13.28 3.96
N ARG A 62 8.82 -14.04 3.91
CA ARG A 62 10.07 -13.60 3.27
C ARG A 62 9.92 -13.33 1.78
N GLN A 63 8.99 -14.03 1.11
CA GLN A 63 8.69 -13.80 -0.30
C GLN A 63 7.80 -12.57 -0.57
N GLN A 64 7.20 -11.96 0.47
CA GLN A 64 6.29 -10.83 0.32
C GLN A 64 7.06 -9.50 0.43
N PRO A 65 7.19 -8.72 -0.65
CA PRO A 65 8.04 -7.52 -0.67
C PRO A 65 7.53 -6.38 0.20
N PHE A 66 6.26 -6.43 0.62
CA PHE A 66 5.68 -5.45 1.53
C PHE A 66 5.89 -5.81 3.01
N ASN A 67 6.45 -6.98 3.34
CA ASN A 67 6.58 -7.43 4.73
C ASN A 67 7.48 -6.51 5.56
N ASP A 68 8.59 -6.02 4.97
CA ASP A 68 9.56 -5.15 5.65
C ASP A 68 8.96 -3.78 6.02
N VAL A 69 8.06 -3.27 5.17
CA VAL A 69 7.44 -1.95 5.35
C VAL A 69 6.07 -1.99 6.03
N ARG A 70 5.42 -3.17 6.09
CA ARG A 70 4.08 -3.35 6.66
C ARG A 70 3.98 -2.87 8.10
N ALA A 71 5.05 -3.02 8.90
CA ALA A 71 5.09 -2.57 10.29
C ALA A 71 4.92 -1.03 10.43
N HIS A 72 5.15 -0.29 9.34
CA HIS A 72 5.06 1.16 9.28
C HIS A 72 3.77 1.66 8.62
N PHE A 73 2.83 0.77 8.29
CA PHE A 73 1.55 1.17 7.71
C PHE A 73 0.68 1.90 8.74
N PRO A 74 -0.27 2.74 8.29
CA PRO A 74 -1.20 3.42 9.19
C PRO A 74 -1.95 2.43 10.09
N VAL A 75 -2.16 2.84 11.35
CA VAL A 75 -2.93 2.04 12.31
C VAL A 75 -4.34 1.81 11.77
N GLY A 76 -4.81 0.56 11.87
CA GLY A 76 -6.10 0.16 11.33
C GLY A 76 -6.06 -0.36 9.90
N THR A 77 -4.90 -0.35 9.23
CA THR A 77 -4.74 -0.96 7.91
C THR A 77 -5.05 -2.46 7.98
N LYS A 78 -5.96 -2.93 7.11
CA LYS A 78 -6.38 -4.33 7.02
C LYS A 78 -5.88 -4.97 5.74
N GLU A 79 -5.25 -6.14 5.88
CA GLU A 79 -4.87 -6.97 4.74
C GLU A 79 -6.01 -7.92 4.36
N ARG A 80 -6.27 -8.04 3.06
CA ARG A 80 -7.12 -9.06 2.45
C ARG A 80 -6.38 -9.79 1.36
N LYS A 81 -6.58 -11.11 1.30
CA LYS A 81 -5.93 -11.99 0.33
C LYS A 81 -6.97 -12.55 -0.61
N TYR A 82 -6.67 -12.52 -1.89
CA TYR A 82 -7.56 -12.99 -2.93
C TYR A 82 -6.81 -13.83 -3.96
N TRP A 83 -7.57 -14.66 -4.67
CA TRP A 83 -7.09 -15.45 -5.79
C TRP A 83 -7.93 -15.11 -7.02
N LYS A 84 -7.26 -14.91 -8.15
CA LYS A 84 -7.91 -14.80 -9.45
C LYS A 84 -7.32 -15.84 -10.41
N SER A 85 -8.17 -16.70 -10.95
CA SER A 85 -7.73 -17.67 -11.96
C SER A 85 -7.49 -16.99 -13.31
N ALA A 86 -6.53 -17.54 -14.06
CA ALA A 86 -6.33 -17.20 -15.46
C ALA A 86 -7.39 -17.86 -16.38
N VAL A 87 -8.03 -18.95 -15.93
CA VAL A 87 -8.99 -19.74 -16.72
C VAL A 87 -10.32 -19.86 -15.95
N PRO A 88 -11.47 -19.52 -16.57
CA PRO A 88 -12.77 -19.69 -15.94
C PRO A 88 -12.98 -21.13 -15.45
N ASN A 89 -13.57 -21.29 -14.26
CA ASN A 89 -13.83 -22.57 -13.60
C ASN A 89 -12.60 -23.39 -13.19
N MET A 90 -11.38 -22.88 -13.40
CA MET A 90 -10.15 -23.48 -12.86
C MET A 90 -9.65 -22.67 -11.66
N LEU A 91 -10.30 -22.81 -10.51
CA LEU A 91 -9.87 -22.18 -9.26
C LEU A 91 -8.72 -22.95 -8.56
N SER A 92 -7.88 -23.66 -9.33
CA SER A 92 -6.68 -24.30 -8.81
C SER A 92 -5.62 -23.23 -8.49
N SER A 93 -4.79 -23.48 -7.48
CA SER A 93 -3.73 -22.56 -7.03
C SER A 93 -2.45 -22.62 -7.87
N GLU A 94 -2.47 -23.36 -8.99
CA GLU A 94 -1.28 -23.67 -9.78
C GLU A 94 -1.05 -22.67 -10.90
N ASN A 95 -2.11 -22.05 -11.44
CA ASN A 95 -2.00 -21.06 -12.50
C ASN A 95 -3.02 -19.92 -12.30
N GLY A 96 -2.52 -18.73 -11.97
CA GLY A 96 -3.36 -17.56 -11.76
C GLY A 96 -2.63 -16.41 -11.09
N TRP A 97 -3.36 -15.68 -10.25
CA TRP A 97 -2.89 -14.50 -9.54
C TRP A 97 -3.21 -14.60 -8.05
N ARG A 98 -2.20 -14.39 -7.20
CA ARG A 98 -2.41 -14.04 -5.79
C ARG A 98 -2.42 -12.53 -5.66
N LEU A 99 -3.39 -12.01 -4.92
CA LEU A 99 -3.53 -10.59 -4.65
C LEU A 99 -3.53 -10.38 -3.15
N HIS A 100 -2.70 -9.45 -2.68
CA HIS A 100 -2.77 -8.92 -1.34
C HIS A 100 -3.18 -7.45 -1.43
N VAL A 101 -4.27 -7.08 -0.77
CA VAL A 101 -4.79 -5.72 -0.78
C VAL A 101 -4.85 -5.19 0.63
N PHE A 102 -4.31 -3.99 0.82
CA PHE A 102 -4.30 -3.29 2.09
C PHE A 102 -5.32 -2.17 2.03
N PHE A 103 -6.24 -2.18 2.99
CA PHE A 103 -7.31 -1.18 3.11
C PHE A 103 -7.07 -0.31 4.33
N GLN A 104 -7.09 1.00 4.14
CA GLN A 104 -7.14 2.01 5.19
C GLN A 104 -8.50 2.71 5.11
N ASP A 105 -9.23 2.77 6.23
CA ASP A 105 -10.56 3.38 6.28
C ASP A 105 -11.51 2.88 5.18
N ASN A 106 -11.46 1.56 4.92
CA ASN A 106 -12.22 0.83 3.90
C ASN A 106 -11.82 1.11 2.43
N CYS A 107 -10.80 1.92 2.15
CA CYS A 107 -10.29 2.17 0.80
C CYS A 107 -8.93 1.51 0.57
N SER A 108 -8.70 0.95 -0.62
CA SER A 108 -7.42 0.32 -0.95
C SER A 108 -6.30 1.36 -1.01
N VAL A 109 -5.18 1.08 -0.33
CA VAL A 109 -3.99 1.94 -0.34
C VAL A 109 -2.78 1.28 -0.99
N LEU A 110 -2.80 -0.06 -1.08
CA LEU A 110 -1.81 -0.88 -1.75
C LEU A 110 -2.46 -2.16 -2.28
N GLU A 111 -2.13 -2.52 -3.52
CA GLU A 111 -2.46 -3.77 -4.17
C GLU A 111 -1.16 -4.45 -4.64
N ALA A 112 -0.88 -5.65 -4.14
CA ALA A 112 0.27 -6.46 -4.53
C ALA A 112 -0.20 -7.67 -5.35
N TYR A 113 0.33 -7.79 -6.56
CA TYR A 113 -0.02 -8.80 -7.56
C TYR A 113 1.14 -9.77 -7.73
N LEU A 114 0.88 -11.06 -7.53
CA LEU A 114 1.84 -12.15 -7.79
C LEU A 114 1.28 -13.07 -8.86
N ARG A 115 2.04 -13.24 -9.95
CA ARG A 115 1.77 -14.28 -10.94
C ARG A 115 2.14 -15.64 -10.35
N VAL A 116 1.25 -16.62 -10.44
CA VAL A 116 1.49 -17.99 -9.96
C VAL A 116 1.46 -18.95 -11.13
N GLY A 117 2.46 -19.84 -11.18
CA GLY A 117 2.69 -20.80 -12.25
C GLY A 117 3.66 -20.30 -13.33
N ASP A 118 3.95 -19.00 -13.36
CA ASP A 118 4.89 -18.37 -14.29
C ASP A 118 5.47 -17.06 -13.70
N THR A 119 6.48 -16.51 -14.36
CA THR A 119 7.03 -15.18 -14.09
C THR A 119 6.18 -14.11 -14.76
N ILE A 120 5.93 -13.02 -14.04
CA ILE A 120 5.19 -11.86 -14.52
C ILE A 120 5.97 -11.23 -15.68
N ASN A 121 5.31 -11.11 -16.82
CA ASN A 121 5.94 -10.53 -18.01
C ASN A 121 5.56 -9.05 -18.19
N GLU A 122 6.25 -8.35 -19.09
CA GLU A 122 6.00 -6.93 -19.31
C GLU A 122 4.59 -6.62 -19.81
N PHE A 123 3.97 -7.53 -20.57
CA PHE A 123 2.61 -7.33 -21.06
C PHE A 123 1.61 -7.35 -19.89
N GLU A 124 1.78 -8.28 -18.95
CA GLU A 124 1.00 -8.35 -17.73
C GLU A 124 1.23 -7.12 -16.84
N ILE A 125 2.48 -6.70 -16.65
CA ILE A 125 2.82 -5.47 -15.91
C ILE A 125 2.09 -4.27 -16.54
N ARG A 126 2.23 -4.06 -17.85
CA ARG A 126 1.57 -2.95 -18.56
C ARG A 126 0.06 -2.99 -18.42
N ASN A 127 -0.57 -4.17 -18.45
CA ASN A 127 -2.01 -4.29 -18.30
C ASN A 127 -2.48 -3.98 -16.87
N ILE A 128 -1.73 -4.40 -15.85
CA ILE A 128 -2.05 -4.06 -14.46
C ILE A 128 -1.94 -2.55 -14.25
N LEU A 129 -0.85 -1.94 -14.70
CA LEU A 129 -0.64 -0.49 -14.62
C LEU A 129 -1.71 0.28 -15.39
N ARG A 130 -1.97 -0.07 -16.66
CA ARG A 130 -3.02 0.59 -17.47
C ARG A 130 -4.37 0.53 -16.78
N ALA A 131 -4.67 -0.59 -16.14
CA ALA A 131 -5.95 -0.75 -15.51
C ALA A 131 -6.09 0.02 -14.18
N SER A 132 -4.99 0.50 -13.60
CA SER A 132 -4.97 1.37 -12.41
C SER A 132 -4.70 2.85 -12.72
N GLN A 133 -4.51 3.22 -13.99
CA GLN A 133 -4.00 4.54 -14.37
C GLN A 133 -5.02 5.69 -14.29
N GLY A 134 -6.31 5.37 -14.34
CA GLY A 134 -7.38 6.35 -14.48
C GLY A 134 -7.23 7.22 -15.70
N THR A 135 -7.15 8.52 -15.49
CA THR A 135 -6.93 9.54 -16.53
C THR A 135 -5.48 9.97 -16.68
N SER A 136 -4.60 9.54 -15.76
CA SER A 136 -3.17 9.84 -15.80
C SER A 136 -2.40 8.76 -16.56
N GLU A 137 -1.17 9.07 -16.92
CA GLU A 137 -0.26 8.13 -17.59
C GLU A 137 0.83 7.65 -16.64
N TRP A 138 1.23 6.38 -16.77
CA TRP A 138 2.36 5.82 -16.05
C TRP A 138 3.68 6.21 -16.72
N ARG A 139 4.63 6.67 -15.91
CA ARG A 139 6.01 6.92 -16.32
C ARG A 139 6.92 5.96 -15.58
N LYS A 140 7.92 5.42 -16.29
CA LYS A 140 9.00 4.66 -15.66
C LYS A 140 9.96 5.62 -14.96
N ILE A 141 10.36 5.26 -13.75
CA ILE A 141 11.27 6.06 -12.92
C ILE A 141 12.62 5.35 -12.88
N GLU A 142 13.68 6.09 -13.18
CA GLU A 142 15.04 5.54 -13.13
C GLU A 142 15.52 5.43 -11.66
N PRO A 143 16.19 4.32 -11.26
CA PRO A 143 16.51 4.03 -9.86
C PRO A 143 17.32 5.11 -9.13
N ASP A 144 18.17 5.86 -9.86
CA ASP A 144 19.08 6.83 -9.26
C ASP A 144 18.51 8.26 -9.14
N THR A 145 17.28 8.46 -9.59
CA THR A 145 16.60 9.75 -9.52
C THR A 145 16.24 10.13 -8.08
N LEU A 146 16.12 11.44 -7.84
CA LEU A 146 15.60 11.95 -6.57
C LEU A 146 14.17 11.43 -6.30
N GLU A 147 13.38 11.22 -7.35
CA GLU A 147 12.02 10.69 -7.27
C GLU A 147 12.01 9.24 -6.76
N ALA A 148 12.87 8.37 -7.32
CA ALA A 148 13.03 6.99 -6.85
C ALA A 148 13.49 6.95 -5.38
N LYS A 149 14.52 7.74 -5.04
CA LYS A 149 15.09 7.83 -3.69
C LYS A 149 14.14 8.47 -2.67
N ALA A 150 13.15 9.23 -3.13
CA ALA A 150 12.14 9.82 -2.26
C ALA A 150 11.13 8.78 -1.74
N SER A 151 10.97 7.65 -2.42
CA SER A 151 10.04 6.57 -2.06
C SER A 151 10.61 5.68 -0.96
N ALA A 152 9.85 5.45 0.12
CA ALA A 152 10.28 4.53 1.19
C ALA A 152 9.99 3.07 0.84
N ILE A 153 8.90 2.83 0.11
CA ILE A 153 8.52 1.52 -0.43
C ILE A 153 9.35 1.20 -1.69
N GLY A 154 10.06 2.17 -2.29
CA GLY A 154 10.82 2.08 -3.56
C GLY A 154 9.92 2.26 -4.79
N CYS A 155 10.37 2.88 -5.89
CA CYS A 155 9.50 3.30 -6.99
C CYS A 155 10.13 3.04 -8.36
N ASP A 156 9.51 2.18 -9.17
CA ASP A 156 9.94 1.88 -10.56
C ASP A 156 9.02 2.55 -11.59
N TYR A 157 7.77 2.83 -11.19
CA TYR A 157 6.79 3.55 -12.00
C TYR A 157 6.01 4.54 -11.14
N GLN A 158 5.66 5.68 -11.72
CA GLN A 158 4.81 6.67 -11.07
C GLN A 158 3.82 7.26 -12.08
N LEU A 159 2.58 7.49 -11.64
CA LEU A 159 1.65 8.27 -12.44
C LEU A 159 2.16 9.70 -12.63
N ALA A 160 1.89 10.29 -13.79
CA ALA A 160 2.26 11.66 -14.10
C ALA A 160 1.69 12.68 -13.10
N ASP A 161 0.49 12.42 -12.56
CA ASP A 161 -0.12 13.23 -11.50
C ASP A 161 0.47 12.99 -10.09
N GLY A 162 1.37 12.01 -9.94
CA GLY A 162 2.02 11.65 -8.69
C GLY A 162 1.12 10.95 -7.67
N SER A 163 -0.11 10.56 -8.03
CA SER A 163 -1.08 9.98 -7.10
C SER A 163 -0.74 8.53 -6.71
N LEU A 164 -0.27 7.74 -7.69
CA LEU A 164 0.13 6.35 -7.50
C LEU A 164 1.59 6.11 -7.88
N ARG A 165 2.18 5.12 -7.21
CA ARG A 165 3.48 4.55 -7.50
C ARG A 165 3.35 3.05 -7.67
N ALA A 166 4.31 2.45 -8.37
CA ALA A 166 4.43 1.01 -8.46
C ALA A 166 5.88 0.56 -8.37
N ARG A 167 6.07 -0.63 -7.81
CA ARG A 167 7.37 -1.28 -7.65
C ARG A 167 7.26 -2.75 -8.04
N LEU A 168 8.20 -3.20 -8.86
CA LEU A 168 8.40 -4.59 -9.21
C LEU A 168 9.50 -5.18 -8.31
N VAL A 169 9.17 -6.21 -7.53
CA VAL A 169 10.14 -6.91 -6.68
C VAL A 169 10.01 -8.41 -6.90
N GLY A 170 11.00 -9.01 -7.56
CA GLY A 170 10.90 -10.40 -8.02
C GLY A 170 9.68 -10.57 -8.93
N ASN A 171 8.77 -11.47 -8.54
CA ASN A 171 7.54 -11.74 -9.29
C ASN A 171 6.30 -10.95 -8.81
N TRP A 172 6.51 -9.98 -7.91
CA TRP A 172 5.45 -9.15 -7.36
C TRP A 172 5.45 -7.78 -8.01
N LEU A 173 4.30 -7.36 -8.51
CA LEU A 173 4.03 -5.97 -8.84
C LEU A 173 3.17 -5.35 -7.74
N MET A 174 3.71 -4.37 -7.04
CA MET A 174 2.97 -3.58 -6.06
C MET A 174 2.53 -2.27 -6.71
N VAL A 175 1.26 -1.90 -6.56
CA VAL A 175 0.70 -0.60 -6.94
C VAL A 175 0.13 0.02 -5.66
N TYR A 176 0.52 1.25 -5.34
CA TYR A 176 0.17 1.86 -4.06
C TYR A 176 0.06 3.38 -4.16
N SER A 177 -0.67 3.96 -3.21
CA SER A 177 -0.84 5.41 -3.14
C SER A 177 0.44 6.12 -2.69
N ALA A 178 0.77 7.26 -3.30
CA ALA A 178 1.90 8.07 -2.86
C ALA A 178 1.73 8.60 -1.42
N LYS A 179 0.49 8.71 -0.95
CA LYS A 179 0.15 9.05 0.44
C LYS A 179 0.60 7.97 1.43
N LEU A 180 0.34 6.69 1.12
CA LEU A 180 0.81 5.57 1.94
C LEU A 180 2.34 5.58 2.04
N ASP A 181 3.02 5.76 0.92
CA ASP A 181 4.48 5.76 0.87
C ASP A 181 5.10 6.92 1.66
N SER A 182 4.51 8.11 1.54
CA SER A 182 4.93 9.28 2.34
C SER A 182 4.73 9.05 3.84
N TYR A 183 3.62 8.41 4.22
CA TYR A 183 3.36 8.04 5.61
C TYR A 183 4.40 7.03 6.13
N VAL A 184 4.68 5.96 5.36
CA VAL A 184 5.69 4.96 5.71
C VAL A 184 7.05 5.59 5.90
N LYS A 185 7.45 6.49 4.99
CA LYS A 185 8.71 7.24 5.11
C LYS A 185 8.80 8.02 6.42
N GLU A 186 7.74 8.72 6.78
CA GLU A 186 7.69 9.51 8.01
C GLU A 186 7.74 8.62 9.25
N GLN A 187 7.05 7.48 9.25
CA GLN A 187 7.13 6.52 10.36
C GLN A 187 8.54 5.95 10.53
N ILE A 188 9.22 5.61 9.44
CA ILE A 188 10.61 5.15 9.47
C ILE A 188 11.51 6.23 10.08
N ARG A 189 11.41 7.47 9.58
CA ARG A 189 12.17 8.63 10.09
C ARG A 189 11.98 8.81 11.59
N LEU A 190 10.74 8.83 12.06
CA LEU A 190 10.42 9.00 13.49
C LEU A 190 10.99 7.86 14.35
N ILE A 191 10.94 6.62 13.87
CA ILE A 191 11.48 5.46 14.58
C ILE A 191 13.02 5.55 14.65
N GLU A 192 13.68 5.93 13.57
CA GLU A 192 15.13 6.12 13.53
C GLU A 192 15.58 7.25 14.46
N GLU A 193 14.90 8.40 14.45
CA GLU A 193 15.17 9.51 15.36
C GLU A 193 14.97 9.13 16.82
N ASN A 194 13.92 8.36 17.13
CA ASN A 194 13.69 7.84 18.48
C ASN A 194 14.80 6.85 18.89
N ARG A 195 15.24 5.98 17.99
CA ARG A 195 16.33 5.03 18.26
C ARG A 195 17.65 5.75 18.52
N ALA A 196 17.99 6.76 17.71
CA ALA A 196 19.19 7.57 17.88
C ALA A 196 19.19 8.27 19.25
N ARG A 197 18.10 8.96 19.60
CA ARG A 197 17.94 9.61 20.91
C ARG A 197 18.10 8.65 22.08
N ASN A 198 17.46 7.48 22.01
CA ASN A 198 17.54 6.47 23.04
C ASN A 198 18.97 5.88 23.18
N MET A 199 19.73 5.78 22.08
CA MET A 199 21.13 5.35 22.12
C MET A 199 22.02 6.42 22.76
N ASP A 200 21.82 7.70 22.40
CA ASP A 200 22.58 8.81 22.99
C ASP A 200 22.34 8.94 24.50
N GLU A 201 21.08 8.79 24.94
CA GLU A 201 20.73 8.78 26.36
C GLU A 201 21.37 7.60 27.10
N ARG A 202 21.39 6.40 26.50
CA ARG A 202 22.06 5.23 27.08
C ARG A 202 23.56 5.44 27.21
N THR A 203 24.22 5.92 26.15
CA THR A 203 25.66 6.22 26.17
C THR A 203 25.98 7.29 27.22
N ARG A 204 25.18 8.35 27.31
CA ARG A 204 25.35 9.41 28.32
C ARG A 204 25.17 8.87 29.75
N ASN A 205 24.15 8.06 29.98
CA ASN A 205 23.91 7.46 31.30
C ASN A 205 25.03 6.49 31.70
N GLN A 206 25.55 5.71 30.74
CA GLN A 206 26.71 4.84 30.97
C GLN A 206 27.95 5.65 31.38
N LEU A 207 28.26 6.75 30.66
CA LEU A 207 29.38 7.64 31.00
C LEU A 207 29.24 8.28 32.38
N LEU A 208 28.02 8.65 32.79
CA LEU A 208 27.76 9.22 34.12
C LEU A 208 27.81 8.17 35.25
N SER A 209 27.49 6.91 34.94
CA SER A 209 27.49 5.79 35.90
C SER A 209 28.83 5.07 36.00
N ALA A 210 29.78 5.33 35.10
CA ALA A 210 31.12 4.80 35.19
C ALA A 210 31.79 5.39 36.44
N PRO A 211 32.14 4.57 37.46
CA PRO A 211 32.88 5.07 38.61
C PRO A 211 34.17 5.67 38.06
N GLY A 212 34.43 6.94 38.44
CA GLY A 212 35.66 7.61 38.04
C GLY A 212 36.82 6.66 38.31
N SER A 213 37.57 6.33 37.24
CA SER A 213 38.89 5.74 37.39
C SER A 213 39.68 6.77 38.19
N THR A 214 39.68 6.59 39.51
CA THR A 214 40.51 7.33 40.42
C THR A 214 41.93 7.06 39.98
N ALA A 215 42.53 8.09 39.39
CA ALA A 215 43.95 8.30 39.44
C ALA A 215 44.43 7.91 40.85
N GLY A 216 45.22 6.86 40.92
CA GLY A 216 45.66 6.28 42.19
C GLY A 216 46.90 5.44 41.96
N PHE A 217 48.02 6.16 41.83
CA PHE A 217 49.42 5.76 42.05
C PHE A 217 50.03 4.62 41.22
#